data_AF-A0A2G5TZF2-F1
#
_entry.id   AF-A0A2G5TZF2-F1
#
_cell.length_a   1.000
_cell.length_b   1.000
_cell.length_c   1.000
_cell.angle_alpha   90.00
_cell.angle_beta   90.00
_cell.angle_gamma   90.00
#
_symmetry.space_group_name_H-M   'P 1'
#
loop_
_entity.id
_entity.type
_entity.pdbx_description
1 polymer ?
#
loop_
_entity_poly.entity_id
_entity_poly.type
_entity_poly.pdbx_seq_one_letter_code
_entity_poly.pdbx_strand_id
1 'polypeptide(L)'
;MFTVKNINFHCCKVDNMIDVLRKVKNGVETIAMQFDIMISDKLAEILANSHVQNVPYWHIHKCNEVDILYRVAEMWVDTNSKSGSTFQLSAYENGSFEKFLEHFDDRIVSKSEKRVRIRTNNPDRHILLERGLDDIITINYYLQLFRLMMISAEMKESEYNDNCKEWISKMDTDIYEEFDSECSYDGVDYDSDEYDY
;
A
#
# COMPACT_ATOMS: atom_id res chain seq x y z
N MET A 1 28.66 -5.16 5.93
CA MET A 1 27.23 -5.53 5.91
C MET A 1 26.73 -5.72 7.33
N PHE A 2 25.51 -5.30 7.64
CA PHE A 2 24.91 -5.40 8.98
C PHE A 2 23.58 -6.18 8.93
N THR A 3 23.16 -6.71 10.08
CA THR A 3 21.91 -7.46 10.23
C THR A 3 20.85 -6.54 10.83
N VAL A 4 19.67 -6.52 10.25
CA VAL A 4 18.52 -5.74 10.72
C VAL A 4 17.25 -6.48 10.32
N LYS A 5 16.23 -6.45 11.18
CA LYS A 5 14.92 -7.03 10.89
C LYS A 5 13.97 -6.02 10.26
N ASN A 6 13.98 -4.78 10.75
CA ASN A 6 13.05 -3.74 10.35
C ASN A 6 13.81 -2.53 9.84
N ILE A 7 13.49 -2.07 8.63
CA ILE A 7 14.10 -0.89 8.03
C ILE A 7 13.01 0.14 7.79
N ASN A 8 13.22 1.36 8.26
CA ASN A 8 12.33 2.48 8.00
C ASN A 8 13.12 3.62 7.33
N PHE A 9 12.72 4.00 6.12
CA PHE A 9 13.26 5.13 5.38
C PHE A 9 12.27 6.29 5.41
N HIS A 10 12.57 7.28 6.24
CA HIS A 10 11.78 8.50 6.36
C HIS A 10 12.53 9.67 5.73
N CYS A 11 11.92 10.37 4.77
CA CYS A 11 12.48 11.52 4.06
C CYS A 11 13.93 11.29 3.56
N CYS A 12 14.24 10.08 3.09
CA CYS A 12 15.58 9.70 2.67
C CYS A 12 15.75 9.84 1.15
N LYS A 13 16.92 10.30 0.71
CA LYS A 13 17.27 10.27 -0.72
C LYS A 13 17.25 8.83 -1.24
N VAL A 14 16.60 8.60 -2.38
CA VAL A 14 16.42 7.27 -2.97
C VAL A 14 17.76 6.54 -3.17
N ASP A 15 18.80 7.23 -3.63
CA ASP A 15 20.13 6.62 -3.80
C ASP A 15 20.72 6.11 -2.46
N ASN A 16 20.55 6.86 -1.37
CA ASN A 16 21.00 6.45 -0.05
C ASN A 16 20.21 5.22 0.44
N MET A 17 18.90 5.19 0.19
CA MET A 17 18.05 4.05 0.51
C MET A 17 18.53 2.79 -0.21
N ILE A 18 18.77 2.88 -1.51
CA ILE A 18 19.27 1.76 -2.32
C ILE A 18 20.63 1.28 -1.81
N ASP A 19 21.53 2.19 -1.47
CA ASP A 19 22.85 1.87 -0.89
C ASP A 19 22.74 1.15 0.46
N VAL A 20 21.78 1.53 1.30
CA VAL A 20 21.48 0.83 2.55
C VAL A 20 20.98 -0.58 2.26
N LEU A 21 19.99 -0.74 1.38
CA LEU A 21 19.45 -2.05 1.01
C LEU A 21 20.55 -2.97 0.48
N ARG A 22 21.50 -2.47 -0.32
CA ARG A 22 22.67 -3.25 -0.81
C ARG A 22 23.63 -3.72 0.30
N LYS A 23 23.66 -3.04 1.45
CA LYS A 23 24.60 -3.31 2.56
C LYS A 23 23.99 -4.17 3.67
N VAL A 24 22.70 -4.48 3.60
CA VAL A 24 21.99 -5.29 4.60
C VAL A 24 22.14 -6.78 4.28
N LYS A 25 22.31 -7.61 5.32
CA LYS A 25 22.31 -9.07 5.21
C LYS A 25 20.88 -9.61 5.11
N ASN A 26 20.74 -10.86 4.66
CA ASN A 26 19.45 -11.56 4.66
C ASN A 26 18.83 -11.59 6.08
N GLY A 27 17.49 -11.64 6.14
CA GLY A 27 16.74 -11.66 7.39
C GLY A 27 15.94 -10.38 7.67
N VAL A 28 15.80 -9.50 6.68
CA VAL A 28 14.86 -8.38 6.74
C VAL A 28 13.43 -8.93 6.74
N GLU A 29 12.66 -8.51 7.74
CA GLU A 29 11.26 -8.88 7.95
C GLU A 29 10.31 -7.77 7.48
N THR A 30 10.72 -6.50 7.64
CA THR A 30 9.93 -5.34 7.20
C THR A 30 10.76 -4.23 6.56
N ILE A 31 10.19 -3.59 5.53
CA ILE A 31 10.72 -2.36 4.92
C ILE A 31 9.60 -1.33 4.82
N ALA A 32 9.80 -0.16 5.42
CA ALA A 32 8.93 1.01 5.30
C ALA A 32 9.66 2.10 4.50
N MET A 33 8.98 2.69 3.52
CA MET A 33 9.51 3.78 2.71
C MET A 33 8.50 4.92 2.68
N GLN A 34 8.92 6.13 3.02
CA GLN A 34 8.12 7.34 2.78
C GLN A 34 8.82 8.19 1.72
N PHE A 35 8.07 8.54 0.68
CA PHE A 35 8.55 9.41 -0.37
C PHE A 35 7.74 10.70 -0.38
N ASP A 36 8.42 11.84 -0.37
CA ASP A 36 7.78 13.15 -0.56
C ASP A 36 7.89 13.62 -2.03
N ILE A 37 8.52 12.82 -2.90
CA ILE A 37 8.80 13.13 -4.31
C ILE A 37 8.55 11.90 -5.19
N MET A 38 8.44 12.10 -6.52
CA MET A 38 8.38 11.01 -7.49
C MET A 38 9.67 10.14 -7.42
N ILE A 39 9.48 8.84 -7.56
CA ILE A 39 10.51 7.79 -7.54
C ILE A 39 10.64 7.04 -8.87
N SER A 40 9.90 7.43 -9.91
CA SER A 40 9.68 6.68 -11.15
C SER A 40 10.97 6.22 -11.82
N ASP A 41 11.97 7.11 -11.89
CA ASP A 41 13.29 6.83 -12.48
C ASP A 41 14.10 5.78 -11.70
N LYS A 42 13.78 5.57 -10.43
CA LYS A 42 14.51 4.71 -9.50
C LYS A 42 13.70 3.53 -9.00
N LEU A 43 12.41 3.49 -9.26
CA LEU A 43 11.53 2.40 -8.87
C LEU A 43 12.02 1.06 -9.40
N ALA A 44 12.47 0.99 -10.66
CA ALA A 44 13.03 -0.23 -11.22
C ALA A 44 14.28 -0.72 -10.43
N GLU A 45 15.13 0.20 -9.97
CA GLU A 45 16.31 -0.12 -9.16
C GLU A 45 15.92 -0.62 -7.75
N ILE A 46 14.87 -0.05 -7.16
CA ILE A 46 14.30 -0.48 -5.88
C ILE A 46 13.72 -1.90 -6.01
N LEU A 47 12.87 -2.14 -7.02
CA LEU A 47 12.21 -3.43 -7.27
C LEU A 47 13.20 -4.53 -7.69
N ALA A 48 14.34 -4.16 -8.27
CA ALA A 48 15.42 -5.10 -8.57
C ALA A 48 16.19 -5.56 -7.31
N ASN A 49 15.99 -4.93 -6.15
CA ASN A 49 16.68 -5.30 -4.93
C ASN A 49 16.13 -6.59 -4.33
N SER A 50 17.00 -7.58 -4.09
CA SER A 50 16.60 -8.88 -3.55
C SER A 50 15.89 -8.81 -2.20
N HIS A 51 16.19 -7.82 -1.35
CA HIS A 51 15.48 -7.66 -0.08
C HIS A 51 14.05 -7.20 -0.31
N VAL A 52 13.82 -6.26 -1.23
CA VAL A 52 12.46 -5.81 -1.60
C VAL A 52 11.65 -6.95 -2.23
N GLN A 53 12.27 -7.76 -3.08
CA GLN A 53 11.60 -8.90 -3.74
C GLN A 53 11.15 -10.00 -2.76
N ASN A 54 11.88 -10.17 -1.65
CA ASN A 54 11.74 -11.32 -0.75
C ASN A 54 11.25 -10.98 0.66
N VAL A 55 11.13 -9.69 1.00
CA VAL A 55 10.67 -9.27 2.32
C VAL A 55 9.22 -9.75 2.54
N PRO A 56 8.90 -10.31 3.72
CA PRO A 56 7.53 -10.71 4.04
C PRO A 56 6.53 -9.56 3.97
N TYR A 57 6.96 -8.37 4.40
CA TYR A 57 6.10 -7.21 4.47
C TYR A 57 6.88 -5.94 4.10
N TRP A 58 6.31 -5.12 3.24
CA TRP A 58 6.81 -3.77 3.02
C TRP A 58 5.71 -2.83 2.59
N HIS A 59 5.95 -1.53 2.71
CA HIS A 59 5.00 -0.53 2.26
C HIS A 59 5.69 0.72 1.75
N ILE A 60 4.96 1.45 0.92
CA ILE A 60 5.29 2.80 0.51
C ILE A 60 4.21 3.75 1.03
N HIS A 61 4.67 4.78 1.73
CA HIS A 61 3.84 5.85 2.25
C HIS A 61 3.90 7.07 1.34
N LYS A 62 2.73 7.68 1.05
CA LYS A 62 2.58 8.99 0.39
C LYS A 62 3.16 9.08 -1.04
N CYS A 63 2.93 8.08 -1.88
CA CYS A 63 3.44 8.09 -3.25
C CYS A 63 2.51 8.79 -4.26
N ASN A 64 3.07 9.51 -5.23
CA ASN A 64 2.31 10.18 -6.30
C ASN A 64 2.43 9.45 -7.65
N GLU A 65 2.64 8.13 -7.63
CA GLU A 65 2.77 7.32 -8.84
C GLU A 65 1.64 6.31 -8.97
N VAL A 66 1.03 6.32 -10.15
CA VAL A 66 -0.14 5.49 -10.47
C VAL A 66 0.22 4.09 -10.98
N ASP A 67 1.50 3.85 -11.27
CA ASP A 67 1.98 2.57 -11.83
C ASP A 67 2.64 1.64 -10.79
N ILE A 68 2.81 2.11 -9.54
CA ILE A 68 3.47 1.32 -8.48
C ILE A 68 2.82 -0.04 -8.29
N LEU A 69 1.47 -0.09 -8.23
CA LEU A 69 0.75 -1.34 -7.97
C LEU A 69 1.05 -2.41 -9.01
N TYR A 70 0.95 -2.06 -10.30
CA TYR A 70 1.16 -3.07 -11.33
C TYR A 70 2.63 -3.44 -11.45
N ARG A 71 3.56 -2.49 -11.28
CA ARG A 71 5.01 -2.77 -11.29
C ARG A 71 5.44 -3.69 -10.14
N VAL A 72 4.87 -3.51 -8.94
CA VAL A 72 5.11 -4.42 -7.80
C VAL A 72 4.55 -5.81 -8.10
N ALA A 73 3.34 -5.89 -8.65
CA ALA A 73 2.75 -7.17 -9.02
C ALA A 73 3.50 -7.88 -10.15
N GLU A 74 3.97 -7.15 -11.18
CA GLU A 74 4.85 -7.70 -12.23
C GLU A 74 6.12 -8.26 -11.64
N MET A 75 6.80 -7.49 -10.77
CA MET A 75 7.99 -7.96 -10.07
C MET A 75 7.72 -9.27 -9.33
N TRP A 76 6.62 -9.38 -8.59
CA TRP A 76 6.25 -10.62 -7.90
C TRP A 76 5.91 -11.79 -8.83
N VAL A 77 5.31 -11.52 -9.99
CA VAL A 77 5.04 -12.53 -11.02
C VAL A 77 6.35 -13.06 -11.62
N ASP A 78 7.33 -12.18 -11.84
CA ASP A 78 8.62 -12.52 -12.42
C ASP A 78 9.54 -13.25 -11.44
N THR A 79 9.56 -12.81 -10.17
CA THR A 79 10.44 -13.37 -9.14
C THR A 79 9.84 -14.59 -8.42
N ASN A 80 8.59 -14.95 -8.72
CA ASN A 80 7.85 -16.00 -8.02
C ASN A 80 7.89 -15.81 -6.50
N SER A 81 7.55 -14.60 -6.05
CA SER A 81 7.64 -14.20 -4.64
C SER A 81 6.85 -15.13 -3.72
N LYS A 82 7.29 -15.19 -2.46
CA LYS A 82 6.79 -16.16 -1.48
C LYS A 82 5.32 -15.91 -1.15
N SER A 83 4.57 -16.99 -0.95
CA SER A 83 3.22 -16.89 -0.38
C SER A 83 3.25 -16.18 0.97
N GLY A 84 2.28 -15.31 1.21
CA GLY A 84 2.23 -14.45 2.40
C GLY A 84 2.99 -13.12 2.26
N SER A 85 3.76 -12.91 1.18
CA SER A 85 4.35 -11.60 0.90
C SER A 85 3.24 -10.55 0.77
N THR A 86 3.41 -9.44 1.49
CA THR A 86 2.45 -8.34 1.55
C THR A 86 3.13 -7.03 1.21
N PHE A 87 2.47 -6.26 0.36
CA PHE A 87 2.84 -4.89 0.01
C PHE A 87 1.66 -3.97 0.28
N GLN A 88 1.92 -2.80 0.86
CA GLN A 88 0.90 -1.77 1.05
C GLN A 88 1.34 -0.45 0.43
N LEU A 89 0.37 0.31 -0.05
CA LEU A 89 0.59 1.60 -0.68
C LEU A 89 -0.45 2.60 -0.16
N SER A 90 0.02 3.78 0.24
CA SER A 90 -0.79 5.00 0.16
C SER A 90 -0.36 5.82 -1.04
N ALA A 91 -1.34 6.30 -1.77
CA ALA A 91 -1.13 7.20 -2.88
C ALA A 91 -2.12 8.36 -2.85
N TYR A 92 -1.68 9.55 -3.29
CA TYR A 92 -2.58 10.69 -3.48
C TYR A 92 -3.18 10.75 -4.88
N GLU A 93 -2.59 10.03 -5.83
CA GLU A 93 -2.99 10.05 -7.24
C GLU A 93 -4.05 9.00 -7.59
N ASN A 94 -5.11 9.46 -8.23
CA ASN A 94 -6.19 8.63 -8.79
C ASN A 94 -5.73 7.84 -10.03
N GLY A 95 -6.36 6.69 -10.25
CA GLY A 95 -6.10 5.86 -11.44
C GLY A 95 -5.21 4.65 -11.20
N SER A 96 -4.63 4.50 -9.99
CA SER A 96 -3.75 3.35 -9.68
C SER A 96 -4.49 2.01 -9.83
N PHE A 97 -5.75 1.96 -9.43
CA PHE A 97 -6.58 0.76 -9.51
C PHE A 97 -6.97 0.44 -10.96
N GLU A 98 -7.39 1.45 -11.72
CA GLU A 98 -7.78 1.32 -13.12
C GLU A 98 -6.59 0.89 -13.97
N LYS A 99 -5.42 1.52 -13.79
CA LYS A 99 -4.19 1.11 -14.47
C LYS A 99 -3.78 -0.32 -14.14
N PHE A 100 -3.94 -0.74 -12.88
CA PHE A 100 -3.67 -2.12 -12.50
C PHE A 100 -4.59 -3.11 -13.24
N LEU A 101 -5.87 -2.78 -13.36
CA LEU A 101 -6.85 -3.58 -14.08
C LEU A 101 -6.55 -3.67 -15.57
N GLU A 102 -6.24 -2.54 -16.21
CA GLU A 102 -5.87 -2.47 -17.63
C GLU A 102 -4.61 -3.31 -17.91
N HIS A 103 -3.61 -3.23 -17.03
CA HIS A 103 -2.34 -3.94 -17.20
C HIS A 103 -2.48 -5.46 -17.10
N PHE A 104 -3.40 -5.95 -16.26
CA PHE A 104 -3.56 -7.37 -15.96
C PHE A 104 -4.88 -7.98 -16.45
N ASP A 105 -5.55 -7.35 -17.41
CA ASP A 105 -6.88 -7.78 -17.89
C ASP A 105 -6.91 -9.28 -18.28
N ASP A 106 -5.87 -9.78 -18.95
CA ASP A 106 -5.74 -11.19 -19.36
C ASP A 106 -5.47 -12.15 -18.19
N ARG A 107 -5.16 -11.63 -17.00
CA ARG A 107 -4.80 -12.37 -15.79
C ARG A 107 -5.85 -12.30 -14.69
N ILE A 108 -6.91 -11.51 -14.84
CA ILE A 108 -7.96 -11.40 -13.83
C ILE A 108 -8.68 -12.74 -13.65
N VAL A 109 -8.79 -13.17 -12.39
CA VAL A 109 -9.52 -14.38 -11.96
C VAL A 109 -10.88 -14.00 -11.36
N SER A 110 -10.89 -12.96 -10.51
CA SER A 110 -12.12 -12.38 -9.98
C SER A 110 -11.93 -10.89 -9.70
N LYS A 111 -13.03 -10.14 -9.74
CA LYS A 111 -13.05 -8.68 -9.57
C LYS A 111 -14.33 -8.26 -8.87
N SER A 112 -14.17 -7.34 -7.92
CA SER A 112 -15.22 -6.54 -7.32
C SER A 112 -14.73 -5.08 -7.21
N GLU A 113 -15.57 -4.21 -6.67
CA GLU A 113 -15.17 -2.84 -6.39
C GLU A 113 -14.02 -2.76 -5.38
N LYS A 114 -14.01 -3.65 -4.37
CA LYS A 114 -13.03 -3.67 -3.28
C LYS A 114 -11.78 -4.47 -3.62
N ARG A 115 -11.91 -5.54 -4.41
CA ARG A 115 -10.84 -6.55 -4.58
C ARG A 115 -10.69 -7.00 -6.02
N VAL A 116 -9.45 -7.30 -6.40
CA VAL A 116 -9.09 -7.92 -7.69
C VAL A 116 -8.12 -9.05 -7.42
N ARG A 117 -8.39 -10.22 -7.97
CA ARG A 117 -7.49 -11.36 -7.94
C ARG A 117 -6.93 -11.60 -9.32
N ILE A 118 -5.61 -11.75 -9.43
CA ILE A 118 -4.93 -12.07 -10.69
C ILE A 118 -4.11 -13.37 -10.57
N ARG A 119 -4.02 -14.12 -11.66
CA ARG A 119 -3.15 -15.30 -11.78
C ARG A 119 -1.69 -14.89 -11.96
N THR A 120 -0.77 -15.63 -11.32
CA THR A 120 0.67 -15.49 -11.59
C THR A 120 1.12 -16.52 -12.62
N ASN A 121 2.42 -16.55 -12.94
CA ASN A 121 3.00 -17.62 -13.75
C ASN A 121 3.12 -18.94 -12.96
N ASN A 122 3.01 -18.89 -11.63
CA ASN A 122 2.95 -20.06 -10.77
C ASN A 122 1.47 -20.44 -10.55
N PRO A 123 1.02 -21.63 -10.96
CA PRO A 123 -0.40 -22.02 -10.87
C PRO A 123 -0.90 -22.12 -9.43
N ASP A 124 -0.01 -22.28 -8.44
CA ASP A 124 -0.38 -22.43 -7.04
C ASP A 124 -0.51 -21.09 -6.32
N ARG A 125 -0.20 -19.97 -7.00
CA ARG A 125 -0.13 -18.64 -6.39
C ARG A 125 -0.84 -17.58 -7.21
N HIS A 126 -1.68 -16.81 -6.54
CA HIS A 126 -2.36 -15.64 -7.10
C HIS A 126 -1.92 -14.38 -6.34
N ILE A 127 -2.13 -13.21 -6.96
CA ILE A 127 -2.00 -11.93 -6.27
C ILE A 127 -3.41 -11.39 -6.02
N LEU A 128 -3.68 -11.00 -4.78
CA LEU A 128 -4.90 -10.31 -4.37
C LEU A 128 -4.58 -8.84 -4.13
N LEU A 129 -5.19 -7.96 -4.93
CA LEU A 129 -5.25 -6.52 -4.68
C LEU A 129 -6.53 -6.20 -3.92
N GLU A 130 -6.38 -5.43 -2.85
CA GLU A 130 -7.49 -4.92 -2.05
C GLU A 130 -7.36 -3.40 -1.90
N ARG A 131 -8.48 -2.70 -2.09
CA ARG A 131 -8.64 -1.28 -1.81
C ARG A 131 -9.04 -1.07 -0.36
N GLY A 132 -8.42 -0.09 0.29
CA GLY A 132 -8.78 0.40 1.61
C GLY A 132 -10.03 1.26 1.56
N LEU A 133 -11.16 0.64 1.20
CA LEU A 133 -12.49 1.25 1.27
C LEU A 133 -13.00 1.03 2.69
N ASP A 134 -12.85 2.05 3.52
CA ASP A 134 -13.35 2.13 4.89
C ASP A 134 -14.07 3.48 5.04
N ASP A 135 -15.17 3.53 5.81
CA ASP A 135 -16.08 4.68 5.83
C ASP A 135 -15.32 6.00 6.09
N ILE A 136 -14.31 5.98 6.98
CA ILE A 136 -13.46 7.12 7.31
C ILE A 136 -12.56 7.51 6.12
N ILE A 137 -11.93 6.53 5.48
CA ILE A 137 -11.06 6.75 4.32
C ILE A 137 -11.85 7.28 3.13
N THR A 138 -13.07 6.80 2.92
CA THR A 138 -13.92 7.23 1.82
C THR A 138 -14.32 8.72 1.91
N ILE A 139 -14.23 9.32 3.11
CA ILE A 139 -14.44 10.75 3.31
C ILE A 139 -13.19 11.57 2.92
N ASN A 140 -11.99 10.99 3.04
CA ASN A 140 -10.75 11.62 2.62
C ASN A 140 -10.49 11.39 1.12
N TYR A 141 -11.12 12.22 0.28
CA TYR A 141 -11.14 12.11 -1.18
C TYR A 141 -9.77 12.06 -1.89
N TYR A 142 -8.67 12.34 -1.18
CA TYR A 142 -7.33 12.39 -1.77
C TYR A 142 -6.49 11.15 -1.48
N LEU A 143 -6.73 10.44 -0.38
CA LEU A 143 -5.87 9.33 0.02
C LEU A 143 -6.43 8.00 -0.46
N GLN A 144 -5.68 7.31 -1.30
CA GLN A 144 -5.99 5.94 -1.70
C GLN A 144 -5.06 4.96 -1.02
N LEU A 145 -5.67 3.91 -0.47
CA LEU A 145 -4.98 2.87 0.25
C LEU A 145 -5.14 1.54 -0.48
N PHE A 146 -4.04 0.82 -0.64
CA PHE A 146 -4.02 -0.46 -1.33
C PHE A 146 -3.19 -1.48 -0.57
N ARG A 147 -3.59 -2.74 -0.68
CA ARG A 147 -2.86 -3.89 -0.18
C ARG A 147 -2.76 -4.95 -1.27
N LEU A 148 -1.54 -5.31 -1.65
CA LEU A 148 -1.22 -6.47 -2.47
C LEU A 148 -0.78 -7.63 -1.57
N MET A 149 -1.31 -8.82 -1.82
CA MET A 149 -0.96 -10.03 -1.09
C MET A 149 -0.70 -11.19 -2.06
N MET A 150 0.40 -11.90 -1.86
CA MET A 150 0.64 -13.17 -2.53
C MET A 150 -0.12 -14.29 -1.78
N ILE A 151 -1.20 -14.79 -2.38
CA ILE A 151 -2.10 -15.79 -1.79
C ILE A 151 -2.00 -17.15 -2.50
N SER A 152 -2.49 -18.21 -1.86
CA SER A 152 -2.69 -19.49 -2.54
C SER A 152 -3.72 -19.35 -3.65
N ALA A 153 -3.52 -20.04 -4.78
CA ALA A 153 -4.52 -20.16 -5.83
C ALA A 153 -5.79 -20.89 -5.36
N GLU A 154 -5.69 -21.74 -4.34
CA GLU A 154 -6.82 -22.50 -3.79
C GLU A 154 -7.64 -21.72 -2.75
N MET A 155 -7.10 -20.61 -2.22
CA MET A 155 -7.80 -19.78 -1.22
C MET A 155 -9.11 -19.25 -1.79
N LYS A 156 -10.21 -19.48 -1.06
CA LYS A 156 -11.55 -19.02 -1.42
C LYS A 156 -11.77 -17.60 -0.96
N GLU A 157 -12.68 -16.89 -1.63
CA GLU A 157 -13.00 -15.51 -1.26
C GLU A 157 -13.56 -15.38 0.16
N SER A 158 -14.28 -16.40 0.64
CA SER A 158 -14.77 -16.47 2.03
C SER A 158 -13.66 -16.57 3.09
N GLU A 159 -12.42 -16.87 2.68
CA GLU A 159 -11.26 -16.94 3.57
C GLU A 159 -10.45 -15.63 3.58
N TYR A 160 -10.83 -14.65 2.76
CA TYR A 160 -10.16 -13.36 2.74
C TYR A 160 -10.41 -12.62 4.04
N ASN A 161 -9.35 -12.06 4.62
CA ASN A 161 -9.45 -11.32 5.87
C ASN A 161 -10.01 -9.91 5.61
N ASP A 162 -11.20 -9.61 6.12
CA ASP A 162 -11.84 -8.30 6.08
C ASP A 162 -11.34 -7.34 7.18
N ASN A 163 -10.03 -7.30 7.39
CA ASN A 163 -9.41 -6.48 8.44
C ASN A 163 -8.92 -5.10 7.95
N CYS A 164 -9.76 -4.40 7.17
CA CYS A 164 -9.43 -3.13 6.52
C CYS A 164 -8.74 -2.13 7.48
N LYS A 165 -9.45 -1.81 8.56
CA LYS A 165 -8.98 -0.92 9.61
C LYS A 165 -7.63 -1.33 10.20
N GLU A 166 -7.48 -2.61 10.58
CA GLU A 166 -6.24 -3.10 11.21
C GLU A 166 -5.01 -2.91 10.31
N TRP A 167 -5.14 -3.24 9.02
CA TRP A 167 -3.99 -3.17 8.13
C TRP A 167 -3.66 -1.74 7.71
N ILE A 168 -4.66 -0.86 7.67
CA ILE A 168 -4.47 0.57 7.45
C ILE A 168 -3.76 1.18 8.67
N SER A 169 -4.22 0.91 9.89
CA SER A 169 -3.59 1.38 11.13
C SER A 169 -2.15 0.90 11.29
N LYS A 170 -1.79 -0.26 10.72
CA LYS A 170 -0.41 -0.75 10.71
C LYS A 170 0.50 0.09 9.79
N MET A 171 -0.06 0.64 8.71
CA MET A 171 0.68 1.46 7.76
C MET A 171 0.83 2.89 8.25
N ASP A 172 -0.25 3.46 8.76
CA ASP A 172 -0.28 4.81 9.35
C ASP A 172 -1.29 4.81 10.50
N THR A 173 -0.78 4.98 11.72
CA THR A 173 -1.58 4.97 12.96
C THR A 173 -2.50 6.18 13.06
N ASP A 174 -2.09 7.30 12.46
CA ASP A 174 -2.66 8.62 12.71
C ASP A 174 -3.94 8.83 11.89
N ILE A 175 -4.13 8.03 10.83
CA ILE A 175 -5.30 8.05 9.94
C ILE A 175 -6.64 8.00 10.71
N TYR A 176 -6.69 7.28 11.83
CA TYR A 176 -7.89 7.14 12.64
C TYR A 176 -7.90 8.04 13.88
N GLU A 177 -6.74 8.55 14.31
CA GLU A 177 -6.63 9.44 15.47
C GLU A 177 -7.17 10.85 15.15
N GLU A 178 -7.00 11.31 13.91
CA GLU A 178 -7.56 12.60 13.45
C GLU A 178 -9.11 12.61 13.50
N PHE A 179 -9.76 11.47 13.27
CA PHE A 179 -11.23 11.37 13.26
C PHE A 179 -11.84 11.10 14.64
N ASP A 180 -11.12 10.45 15.56
CA ASP A 180 -11.58 10.28 16.95
C ASP A 180 -11.46 11.61 17.75
N SER A 181 -10.65 12.57 17.30
CA SER A 181 -10.47 13.87 17.94
C SER A 181 -11.47 14.95 17.50
N GLU A 182 -12.27 14.75 16.45
CA GLU A 182 -13.18 15.76 15.89
C GLU A 182 -14.67 15.37 15.99
N CYS A 183 -15.15 15.07 17.20
CA CYS A 183 -16.59 15.08 17.50
C CYS A 183 -16.90 15.65 18.91
N SER A 184 -16.23 16.72 19.31
CA SER A 184 -16.71 17.65 20.34
C SER A 184 -16.85 19.06 19.75
N TYR A 185 -17.71 19.21 18.74
CA TYR A 185 -18.31 20.51 18.46
C TYR A 185 -19.28 20.79 19.60
N ASP A 186 -18.77 21.33 20.71
CA ASP A 186 -19.60 22.08 21.63
C ASP A 186 -20.19 23.24 20.82
N GLY A 187 -21.50 23.19 20.62
CA GLY A 187 -22.24 24.18 19.85
C GLY A 187 -21.96 25.57 20.39
N VAL A 188 -21.17 26.35 19.65
CA VAL A 188 -21.11 27.79 19.83
C VAL A 188 -22.42 28.33 19.25
N ASP A 189 -23.39 28.56 20.13
CA ASP A 189 -24.57 29.36 19.85
C ASP A 189 -24.09 30.72 19.34
N TYR A 190 -24.33 30.99 18.06
CA TYR A 190 -24.24 32.35 17.55
C TYR A 190 -25.44 33.12 18.09
N ASP A 191 -25.26 33.78 19.23
CA ASP A 191 -26.16 34.86 19.64
C ASP A 191 -26.12 35.93 18.53
N SER A 192 -27.18 35.93 17.72
CA SER A 192 -27.46 36.94 16.71
C SER A 192 -27.87 38.22 17.43
N ASP A 193 -26.92 39.10 17.69
CA ASP A 193 -27.22 40.48 18.10
C ASP A 193 -28.00 41.18 16.97
N GLU A 194 -29.29 41.35 17.20
CA GLU A 194 -30.23 42.13 16.41
C GLU A 194 -29.78 43.61 16.43
N TYR A 195 -29.36 44.14 15.27
CA TYR A 195 -29.16 45.57 15.10
C TYR A 195 -30.51 46.24 14.84
N ASP A 196 -31.07 46.89 15.87
CA ASP A 196 -32.16 47.85 15.73
C ASP A 196 -31.66 49.13 15.03
N TYR A 197 -32.35 49.54 13.97
CA TYR A 197 -32.17 50.81 13.23
C TYR A 197 -33.09 51.92 13.76
#